data_AF-A0A938BLM6-F1
#
_entry.id   AF-A0A938BLM6-F1
#
_cell.length_a   1.000
_cell.length_b   1.000
_cell.length_c   1.000
_cell.angle_alpha   90.00
_cell.angle_beta   90.00
_cell.angle_gamma   90.00
#
_symmetry.space_group_name_H-M   'P 1'
#
loop_
_entity.id
_entity.type
_entity.pdbx_description
1 polymer ?
#
loop_
_entity_poly.entity_id
_entity_poly.type
_entity_poly.pdbx_seq_one_letter_code
_entity_poly.pdbx_strand_id
1 'polypeptide(L)'
;MNAIQVLQAGRRYLKSLVDDLSESQLTLIPNGYNNNVLWHLGHLVAIQQALHYRRAGLPMYIDDVFMERFDKDSSPRRWNAKPDVGEIMRLLTDLPDRLLADYEAGKFIGPYDGFTTRSGFSLKTVEDAFLFNNFHEGIHTGNVMAMKKALR
;
A
#
# COMPACT_ATOMS: atom_id res chain seq x y z
N MET A 1 -10.27 -15.74 -7.13
CA MET A 1 -8.87 -15.50 -7.54
C MET A 1 -8.00 -15.39 -6.30
N ASN A 2 -6.95 -16.20 -6.17
CA ASN A 2 -6.16 -16.27 -4.92
C ASN A 2 -5.35 -15.00 -4.61
N ALA A 3 -5.03 -14.16 -5.61
CA ALA A 3 -4.17 -12.97 -5.42
C ALA A 3 -4.76 -11.91 -4.47
N ILE A 4 -6.06 -11.61 -4.56
CA ILE A 4 -6.71 -10.63 -3.68
C ILE A 4 -6.80 -11.16 -2.24
N GLN A 5 -7.02 -12.47 -2.08
CA GLN A 5 -7.03 -13.12 -0.77
C GLN A 5 -5.65 -13.10 -0.09
N VAL A 6 -4.57 -13.27 -0.88
CA VAL A 6 -3.20 -13.09 -0.39
C VAL A 6 -2.98 -11.66 0.09
N LEU A 7 -3.46 -10.65 -0.66
CA LEU A 7 -3.40 -9.25 -0.23
C LEU A 7 -4.13 -9.05 1.12
N GLN A 8 -5.37 -9.52 1.25
CA GLN A 8 -6.15 -9.41 2.49
C GLN A 8 -5.39 -10.04 3.68
N ALA A 9 -4.87 -11.26 3.51
CA ALA A 9 -4.10 -11.94 4.55
C ALA A 9 -2.81 -11.19 4.89
N GLY A 10 -2.07 -10.72 3.87
CA GLY A 10 -0.84 -9.95 4.03
C GLY A 10 -1.06 -8.64 4.80
N ARG A 11 -2.15 -7.91 4.51
CA ARG A 11 -2.53 -6.68 5.22
C ARG A 11 -2.89 -6.91 6.68
N ARG A 12 -3.67 -7.94 6.97
CA ARG A 12 -4.00 -8.32 8.35
C ARG A 12 -2.74 -8.71 9.14
N TYR A 13 -1.84 -9.46 8.51
CA TYR A 13 -0.56 -9.81 9.12
C TYR A 13 0.30 -8.57 9.36
N LEU A 14 0.48 -7.71 8.35
CA LEU A 14 1.23 -6.46 8.48
C LEU A 14 0.67 -5.57 9.61
N LYS A 15 -0.66 -5.44 9.70
CA LYS A 15 -1.31 -4.74 10.82
C LYS A 15 -0.93 -5.36 12.16
N SER A 16 -1.03 -6.68 12.31
CA SER A 16 -0.66 -7.35 13.57
C SER A 16 0.81 -7.14 13.97
N LEU A 17 1.71 -6.91 13.00
CA LEU A 17 3.11 -6.60 13.27
C LEU A 17 3.33 -5.20 13.83
N VAL A 18 2.38 -4.27 13.68
CA VAL A 18 2.54 -2.87 14.09
C VAL A 18 1.55 -2.44 15.17
N ASP A 19 0.61 -3.31 15.57
CA ASP A 19 -0.43 -3.01 16.57
C ASP A 19 0.13 -2.71 17.97
N ASP A 20 1.34 -3.16 18.27
CA ASP A 20 2.07 -2.88 19.52
C ASP A 20 2.92 -1.59 19.47
N LEU A 21 3.00 -0.92 18.32
CA LEU A 21 3.77 0.31 18.17
C LEU A 21 2.94 1.53 18.56
N SER A 22 3.55 2.42 19.34
CA SER A 22 2.95 3.73 19.61
C SER A 22 2.96 4.59 18.34
N GLU A 23 2.14 5.64 18.31
CA GLU A 23 2.16 6.61 17.22
C GLU A 23 3.53 7.31 17.05
N SER A 24 4.27 7.51 18.15
CA SER A 24 5.62 8.06 18.07
C SER A 24 6.58 7.08 17.40
N GLN A 25 6.47 5.79 17.67
CA GLN A 25 7.26 4.76 17.00
C GLN A 25 6.87 4.61 15.52
N LEU A 26 5.58 4.71 15.18
CA LEU A 26 5.11 4.64 13.80
C LEU A 26 5.66 5.79 12.93
N THR A 27 5.85 6.97 13.54
CA THR A 27 6.29 8.18 12.85
C THR A 27 7.80 8.44 12.95
N LEU A 28 8.51 7.74 13.83
CA LEU A 28 9.96 7.85 13.96
C LEU A 28 10.66 7.25 12.74
N ILE A 29 11.61 8.00 12.17
CA ILE A 29 12.53 7.50 11.14
C ILE A 29 13.75 6.90 11.86
N PRO A 30 13.96 5.57 11.84
CA PRO A 30 15.11 4.98 12.50
C PRO A 30 16.44 5.39 11.84
N ASN A 31 17.53 5.36 12.60
CA ASN A 31 18.86 5.68 12.07
C ASN A 31 19.21 4.78 10.88
N GLY A 32 19.72 5.39 9.81
CA GLY A 32 20.04 4.69 8.55
C GLY A 32 18.87 4.51 7.58
N TYR A 33 17.65 4.95 7.95
CA TYR A 33 16.47 4.93 7.09
C TYR A 33 16.07 6.33 6.61
N ASN A 34 15.38 6.39 5.48
CA ASN A 34 14.84 7.63 4.90
C ASN A 34 13.32 7.76 5.09
N ASN A 35 12.68 6.72 5.61
CA ASN A 35 11.23 6.59 5.76
C ASN A 35 10.91 6.04 7.17
N ASN A 36 9.65 6.13 7.59
CA ASN A 36 9.16 5.57 8.85
C ASN A 36 8.10 4.50 8.56
N VAL A 37 7.69 3.75 9.60
CA VAL A 37 6.69 2.68 9.45
C VAL A 37 5.38 3.21 8.87
N LEU A 38 4.88 4.35 9.35
CA LEU A 38 3.63 4.95 8.87
C LEU A 38 3.66 5.26 7.37
N TRP A 39 4.80 5.71 6.85
CA TRP A 39 4.98 5.95 5.41
C TRP A 39 4.85 4.64 4.63
N HIS A 40 5.42 3.53 5.09
CA HIS A 40 5.27 2.25 4.41
C HIS A 40 3.82 1.76 4.38
N LEU A 41 3.07 1.94 5.46
CA LEU A 41 1.65 1.57 5.52
C LEU A 41 0.81 2.39 4.52
N GLY A 42 0.96 3.71 4.55
CA GLY A 42 0.26 4.60 3.62
C GLY A 42 0.70 4.41 2.17
N HIS A 43 2.00 4.20 1.93
CA HIS A 43 2.55 3.92 0.60
C HIS A 43 1.91 2.71 -0.05
N LEU A 44 1.80 1.63 0.71
CA LEU A 44 1.18 0.43 0.18
C LEU A 44 -0.30 0.65 -0.15
N VAL A 45 -1.04 1.43 0.65
CA VAL A 45 -2.43 1.83 0.32
C VAL A 45 -2.46 2.61 -0.99
N ALA A 46 -1.60 3.62 -1.14
CA ALA A 46 -1.54 4.47 -2.33
C ALA A 46 -1.20 3.66 -3.59
N ILE A 47 -0.17 2.80 -3.54
CA ILE A 47 0.24 1.99 -4.68
C ILE A 47 -0.82 0.96 -5.06
N GLN A 48 -1.50 0.35 -4.09
CA GLN A 48 -2.61 -0.55 -4.37
C GLN A 48 -3.74 0.15 -5.12
N GLN A 49 -4.09 1.40 -4.74
CA GLN A 49 -5.11 2.20 -5.43
C GLN A 49 -4.65 2.64 -6.82
N ALA A 50 -3.38 3.03 -6.96
CA ALA A 50 -2.80 3.39 -8.24
C ALA A 50 -2.75 2.22 -9.24
N LEU A 51 -2.32 1.03 -8.78
CA LEU A 51 -2.18 -0.15 -9.62
C LEU A 51 -3.53 -0.75 -9.98
N HIS A 52 -4.44 -0.91 -9.03
CA HIS A 52 -5.68 -1.64 -9.30
C HIS A 52 -6.76 -0.74 -9.90
N TYR A 53 -6.94 0.47 -9.36
CA TYR A 53 -8.07 1.33 -9.73
C TYR A 53 -7.70 2.34 -10.81
N ARG A 54 -6.73 3.22 -10.54
CA ARG A 54 -6.38 4.31 -11.48
C ARG A 54 -6.01 3.79 -12.86
N ARG A 55 -5.19 2.73 -12.93
CA ARG A 55 -4.77 2.12 -14.21
C ARG A 55 -5.87 1.34 -14.91
N ALA A 56 -6.88 0.86 -14.19
CA ALA A 56 -8.08 0.27 -14.79
C ALA A 56 -9.13 1.33 -15.20
N GLY A 57 -8.80 2.63 -15.09
CA GLY A 57 -9.73 3.72 -15.38
C GLY A 57 -10.84 3.90 -14.34
N LEU A 58 -10.68 3.32 -13.15
CA LEU A 58 -11.64 3.43 -12.05
C LEU A 58 -11.23 4.51 -11.04
N PRO A 59 -12.19 5.17 -10.37
CA PRO A 59 -11.89 6.11 -9.30
C PRO A 59 -11.20 5.39 -8.13
N MET A 60 -10.27 6.07 -7.49
CA MET A 60 -9.62 5.60 -6.26
C MET A 60 -10.50 5.89 -5.05
N TYR A 61 -10.28 5.15 -3.96
CA TYR A 61 -10.95 5.37 -2.66
C TYR A 61 -10.09 6.16 -1.67
N ILE A 62 -9.11 6.91 -2.20
CA ILE A 62 -8.26 7.85 -1.49
C ILE A 62 -8.24 9.15 -2.31
N ASP A 63 -8.00 10.28 -1.64
CA ASP A 63 -7.88 11.56 -2.32
C ASP A 63 -6.46 11.79 -2.89
N ASP A 64 -6.32 12.84 -3.68
CA ASP A 64 -5.04 13.20 -4.30
C ASP A 64 -4.00 13.62 -3.24
N VAL A 65 -4.44 14.19 -2.12
CA VAL A 65 -3.55 14.58 -1.01
C VAL A 65 -2.91 13.35 -0.37
N PHE A 66 -3.67 12.28 -0.17
CA PHE A 66 -3.16 10.99 0.30
C PHE A 66 -2.20 10.40 -0.73
N MET A 67 -2.58 10.41 -2.01
CA MET A 67 -1.71 9.91 -3.09
C MET A 67 -0.36 10.64 -3.08
N GLU A 68 -0.33 11.97 -3.17
CA GLU A 68 0.90 12.77 -3.18
C GLU A 68 1.79 12.51 -1.96
N ARG A 69 1.18 12.30 -0.80
CA ARG A 69 1.89 12.09 0.46
C ARG A 69 2.61 10.75 0.54
N PHE A 70 2.09 9.75 -0.16
CA PHE A 70 2.50 8.35 -0.05
C PHE A 70 2.92 7.73 -1.39
N ASP A 71 2.93 8.49 -2.49
CA ASP A 71 3.34 7.99 -3.80
C ASP A 71 4.82 7.58 -3.79
N LYS A 72 5.24 6.89 -4.85
CA LYS A 72 6.64 6.64 -5.13
C LYS A 72 7.46 7.95 -5.05
N ASP A 73 8.68 7.83 -4.53
CA ASP A 73 9.63 8.92 -4.33
C ASP A 73 9.18 10.01 -3.33
N SER A 74 8.01 9.88 -2.70
CA SER A 74 7.58 10.68 -1.53
C SER A 74 8.44 10.37 -0.29
N SER A 75 8.36 11.22 0.73
CA SER A 75 9.13 11.03 1.97
C SER A 75 8.41 11.62 3.18
N PRO A 76 8.43 10.94 4.34
CA PRO A 76 7.86 11.50 5.56
C PRO A 76 8.56 12.77 6.06
N ARG A 77 9.80 13.04 5.60
CA ARG A 77 10.51 14.29 5.90
C ARG A 77 9.86 15.51 5.27
N ARG A 78 9.01 15.33 4.25
CA ARG A 78 8.28 16.40 3.56
C ARG A 78 6.83 16.54 4.04
N TRP A 79 6.44 15.83 5.09
CA TRP A 79 5.09 15.97 5.64
C TRP A 79 4.94 17.33 6.34
N ASN A 80 4.05 18.17 5.81
CA ASN A 80 3.71 19.46 6.42
C ASN A 80 2.87 19.30 7.69
N ALA A 81 2.17 18.18 7.83
CA ALA A 81 1.40 17.79 9.00
C ALA A 81 1.46 16.27 9.17
N LYS A 82 1.36 15.81 10.42
CA LYS A 82 1.32 14.37 10.72
C LYS A 82 0.08 13.74 10.03
N PRO A 83 0.24 12.64 9.28
CA PRO A 83 -0.89 11.91 8.72
C PRO A 83 -1.75 11.29 9.81
N ASP A 84 -3.05 11.14 9.54
CA ASP A 84 -3.96 10.43 10.43
C ASP A 84 -3.63 8.94 10.44
N VAL A 85 -3.13 8.46 11.58
CA VAL A 85 -2.75 7.05 11.77
C VAL A 85 -3.97 6.15 11.72
N GLY A 86 -5.09 6.57 12.31
CA GLY A 86 -6.33 5.79 12.35
C GLY A 86 -6.91 5.61 10.95
N GLU A 87 -6.90 6.68 10.14
CA GLU A 87 -7.33 6.61 8.74
C GLU A 87 -6.46 5.63 7.94
N ILE A 88 -5.14 5.73 8.03
CA ILE A 88 -4.22 4.84 7.30
C ILE A 88 -4.44 3.39 7.70
N MET A 89 -4.54 3.10 9.00
CA MET A 89 -4.76 1.75 9.50
C MET A 89 -6.10 1.17 9.05
N ARG A 90 -7.15 2.01 9.00
CA ARG A 90 -8.46 1.62 8.49
C ARG A 90 -8.41 1.32 6.98
N LEU A 91 -7.83 2.22 6.18
CA LEU A 91 -7.69 2.02 4.73
C LEU A 91 -6.83 0.79 4.40
N LEU A 92 -5.77 0.54 5.19
CA LEU A 92 -4.89 -0.62 5.05
C LEU A 92 -5.65 -1.95 5.09
N THR A 93 -6.69 -2.05 5.93
CA THR A 93 -7.49 -3.27 6.08
C THR A 93 -8.76 -3.28 5.24
N ASP A 94 -9.43 -2.14 5.06
CA ASP A 94 -10.74 -2.07 4.39
C ASP A 94 -10.63 -2.21 2.87
N LEU A 95 -9.60 -1.60 2.26
CA LEU A 95 -9.47 -1.54 0.81
C LEU A 95 -9.25 -2.90 0.12
N PRO A 96 -8.51 -3.86 0.69
CA PRO A 96 -8.47 -5.22 0.17
C PRO A 96 -9.83 -5.91 0.12
N ASP A 97 -10.67 -5.73 1.14
CA ASP A 97 -12.01 -6.33 1.18
C ASP A 97 -12.93 -5.67 0.15
N ARG A 98 -12.82 -4.33 0.01
CA ARG A 98 -13.50 -3.59 -1.05
C ARG A 98 -13.04 -4.00 -2.45
N LEU A 99 -11.75 -4.23 -2.64
CA LEU A 99 -11.20 -4.70 -3.91
C LEU A 99 -11.80 -6.05 -4.32
N LEU A 100 -11.94 -6.98 -3.37
CA LEU A 100 -12.56 -8.27 -3.64
C LEU A 100 -14.01 -8.10 -4.09
N ALA A 101 -14.80 -7.31 -3.34
CA ALA A 101 -16.20 -7.06 -3.65
C ALA A 101 -16.37 -6.37 -5.03
N ASP A 102 -15.53 -5.37 -5.33
CA ASP A 102 -15.55 -4.66 -6.62
C ASP A 102 -15.17 -5.57 -7.79
N TYR A 103 -14.23 -6.49 -7.57
CA TYR A 103 -13.81 -7.48 -8.55
C TYR A 103 -14.91 -8.51 -8.82
N GLU A 104 -15.53 -9.05 -7.77
CA GLU A 104 -16.66 -9.98 -7.88
C GLU A 104 -17.91 -9.33 -8.49
N ALA A 105 -18.10 -8.03 -8.28
CA ALA A 105 -19.15 -7.24 -8.93
C ALA A 105 -18.84 -6.91 -10.41
N GLY A 106 -17.71 -7.34 -10.95
CA GLY A 106 -17.36 -7.15 -12.36
C GLY A 106 -17.07 -5.69 -12.73
N LYS A 107 -16.53 -4.87 -11.82
CA LYS A 107 -16.23 -3.45 -12.11
C LYS A 107 -15.04 -3.26 -13.06
N PHE A 108 -14.12 -4.22 -13.11
CA PHE A 108 -12.87 -4.13 -13.88
C PHE A 108 -13.06 -4.62 -15.33
N ILE A 109 -13.96 -3.98 -16.08
CA ILE A 109 -14.28 -4.31 -17.48
C ILE A 109 -13.57 -3.41 -18.51
N GLY A 110 -13.01 -2.30 -18.05
CA GLY A 110 -12.32 -1.32 -18.89
C GLY A 110 -10.91 -1.77 -19.31
N PRO A 111 -10.30 -1.06 -20.28
CA PRO A 111 -8.91 -1.29 -20.63
C PRO A 111 -8.00 -0.95 -19.44
N TYR A 112 -6.92 -1.72 -19.31
CA TYR A 112 -5.88 -1.47 -18.31
C TYR A 112 -4.71 -0.72 -18.94
N ASP A 113 -4.34 0.43 -18.36
CA ASP A 113 -3.14 1.20 -18.74
C ASP A 113 -1.87 0.47 -18.23
N GLY A 114 -1.38 -0.44 -19.06
CA GLY A 114 -0.25 -1.29 -18.78
C GLY A 114 1.11 -0.59 -18.83
N PHE A 115 2.08 -1.12 -18.08
CA PHE A 115 3.46 -0.63 -18.06
C PHE A 115 4.43 -1.73 -17.60
N THR A 116 5.73 -1.52 -17.86
CA THR A 116 6.77 -2.41 -17.33
C THR A 116 7.31 -1.85 -16.02
N THR A 117 7.29 -2.66 -14.97
CA THR A 117 7.78 -2.28 -13.64
C THR A 117 9.30 -2.16 -13.63
N ARG A 118 9.85 -1.55 -12.58
CA ARG A 118 11.29 -1.41 -12.42
C ARG A 118 12.01 -2.76 -12.25
N SER A 119 11.28 -3.81 -11.85
CA SER A 119 11.79 -5.19 -11.79
C SER A 119 11.72 -5.92 -13.13
N GLY A 120 11.22 -5.27 -14.19
CA GLY A 120 11.10 -5.86 -15.53
C GLY A 120 9.81 -6.64 -15.77
N PHE A 121 8.87 -6.68 -14.82
CA PHE A 121 7.59 -7.36 -15.01
C PHE A 121 6.64 -6.49 -15.86
N SER A 122 6.05 -7.06 -16.90
CA SER A 122 5.10 -6.34 -17.77
C SER A 122 3.68 -6.52 -17.24
N LEU A 123 3.08 -5.42 -16.79
CA LEU A 123 1.70 -5.35 -16.32
C LEU A 123 0.80 -5.04 -17.50
N LYS A 124 0.05 -6.02 -17.99
CA LYS A 124 -0.85 -5.85 -19.15
C LYS A 124 -2.32 -5.85 -18.74
N THR A 125 -2.65 -6.53 -17.65
CA THR A 125 -4.02 -6.59 -17.13
C THR A 125 -4.10 -6.19 -15.66
N VAL A 126 -5.32 -6.03 -15.16
CA VAL A 126 -5.54 -5.79 -13.73
C VAL A 126 -5.15 -7.01 -12.89
N GLU A 127 -5.27 -8.22 -13.43
CA GLU A 127 -4.84 -9.46 -12.77
C GLU A 127 -3.32 -9.52 -12.61
N ASP A 128 -2.57 -9.09 -13.64
CA ASP A 128 -1.12 -8.92 -13.51
C ASP A 128 -0.79 -7.93 -12.38
N ALA A 129 -1.59 -6.86 -12.25
CA ALA A 129 -1.45 -5.87 -11.19
C ALA A 129 -1.71 -6.46 -9.80
N PHE A 130 -2.75 -7.30 -9.64
CA PHE A 130 -3.03 -7.99 -8.37
C PHE A 130 -1.86 -8.87 -7.94
N LEU A 131 -1.25 -9.60 -8.89
CA LEU A 131 -0.11 -10.47 -8.62
C LEU A 131 1.13 -9.64 -8.24
N PHE A 132 1.48 -8.64 -9.04
CA PHE A 132 2.64 -7.79 -8.77
C PHE A 132 2.49 -7.00 -7.47
N ASN A 133 1.29 -6.53 -7.14
CA ASN A 133 1.05 -5.83 -5.89
C ASN A 133 1.44 -6.70 -4.69
N ASN A 134 1.12 -8.00 -4.69
CA ASN A 134 1.53 -8.89 -3.59
C ASN A 134 3.06 -9.00 -3.42
N PHE A 135 3.81 -9.01 -4.52
CA PHE A 135 5.28 -8.93 -4.45
C PHE A 135 5.74 -7.61 -3.83
N HIS A 136 5.15 -6.49 -4.24
CA HIS A 136 5.42 -5.17 -3.68
C HIS A 136 5.07 -5.07 -2.18
N GLU A 137 3.92 -5.60 -1.76
CA GLU A 137 3.49 -5.72 -0.36
C GLU A 137 4.52 -6.47 0.49
N GLY A 138 5.05 -7.58 -0.03
CA GLY A 138 6.08 -8.38 0.64
C GLY A 138 7.37 -7.58 0.89
N ILE A 139 7.82 -6.80 -0.09
CA ILE A 139 9.02 -5.95 0.04
C ILE A 139 8.83 -4.93 1.18
N HIS A 140 7.73 -4.19 1.18
CA HIS A 140 7.50 -3.17 2.20
C HIS A 140 7.19 -3.77 3.57
N THR A 141 6.57 -4.95 3.63
CA THR A 141 6.42 -5.71 4.89
C THR A 141 7.78 -6.06 5.49
N GLY A 142 8.72 -6.53 4.67
CA GLY A 142 10.11 -6.78 5.11
C GLY A 142 10.79 -5.52 5.65
N ASN A 143 10.61 -4.38 4.98
CA ASN A 143 11.11 -3.09 5.46
C ASN A 143 10.50 -2.68 6.80
N VAL A 144 9.19 -2.87 6.98
CA VAL A 144 8.49 -2.60 8.25
C VAL A 144 9.03 -3.48 9.38
N MET A 145 9.24 -4.77 9.14
CA MET A 145 9.84 -5.67 10.14
C MET A 145 11.26 -5.22 10.54
N ALA A 146 12.07 -4.84 9.56
CA ALA A 146 13.44 -4.36 9.79
C ALA A 146 13.46 -3.05 10.59
N MET A 147 12.62 -2.08 10.23
CA MET A 147 12.47 -0.83 10.98
C MET A 147 11.95 -1.08 12.39
N LYS A 148 10.94 -1.94 12.57
CA LYS A 148 10.42 -2.30 13.89
C LYS A 148 11.51 -2.85 14.82
N LYS A 149 12.45 -3.65 14.29
CA LYS A 149 13.60 -4.13 15.07
C LYS A 149 14.56 -3.00 15.45
N ALA A 150 14.73 -1.98 14.59
CA ALA A 150 15.58 -0.82 14.82
C ALA A 150 14.95 0.25 15.75
N LEU A 151 13.66 0.15 16.04
CA LEU A 151 12.92 1.00 16.99
C LEU A 151 12.98 0.48 18.44
N ARG A 152 13.70 -0.63 18.67
CA ARG A 152 13.92 -1.23 19.99
C ARG A 152 15.19 -0.73 20.64
#